data_AF-L1IU11-F1
#
_entry.id   AF-L1IU11-F1
#
_cell.length_a   1.000
_cell.length_b   1.000
_cell.length_c   1.000
_cell.angle_alpha   90.00
_cell.angle_beta   90.00
_cell.angle_gamma   90.00
#
_symmetry.space_group_name_H-M   'P 1'
#
loop_
_entity.id
_entity.type
_entity.pdbx_description
1 polymer ?
#
loop_
_entity_poly.entity_id
_entity_poly.type
_entity_poly.pdbx_seq_one_letter_code
_entity_poly.pdbx_strand_id
1 'polypeptide(L)'
;MPSLTSLLSRNSASSSYMSFSTSSPSFVSRRLNNRRLRLPSLQESSSSSIDADTAPHRQDHAGVSAAAVQLRACVSEARDVKDGIWCLSRLLSRLPPALEHRALAVAQEVAPTVDKRTPPQGLTINLETCLGQARSPDARTFCLADLLARIPPKALALAARQAEETPVVDWNGTSADATQDAESFLSCVQSSETVDEGIVCLGTLLSDLPQALVERSTRLLTSLPPRTVNTDPSEMQTPNFVKCLKLASSGDSAIYCLSNYLIHLPQDQVERAYIFYKTQRLHPTLEDVDREGVFKSTAKTALNDVGLG
;
A
#
# COMPACT_ATOMS: atom_id res chain seq x y z
N MET A 1 -10.44 -44.13 45.67
CA MET A 1 -9.44 -44.06 44.58
C MET A 1 -9.10 -45.46 44.12
N PRO A 2 -9.40 -45.82 42.86
CA PRO A 2 -8.67 -46.89 42.19
C PRO A 2 -8.12 -46.45 40.83
N SER A 3 -6.88 -46.89 40.60
CA SER A 3 -6.09 -46.75 39.39
C SER A 3 -6.61 -47.64 38.26
N LEU A 4 -6.56 -47.15 37.02
CA LEU A 4 -6.76 -47.93 35.81
C LEU A 4 -5.57 -47.74 34.86
N THR A 5 -4.65 -48.69 34.92
CA THR A 5 -3.75 -49.08 33.84
C THR A 5 -4.44 -50.18 33.02
N SER A 6 -4.43 -50.08 31.70
CA SER A 6 -4.02 -51.12 30.73
C SER A 6 -4.60 -50.84 29.32
N LEU A 7 -3.73 -50.81 28.31
CA LEU A 7 -3.67 -51.73 27.15
C LEU A 7 -4.49 -51.34 25.91
N LEU A 8 -3.76 -51.18 24.79
CA LEU A 8 -3.93 -51.82 23.46
C LEU A 8 -3.36 -50.85 22.40
N SER A 9 -2.19 -51.10 21.84
CA SER A 9 -1.82 -52.09 20.79
C SER A 9 -2.08 -51.59 19.35
N ARG A 10 -0.95 -51.52 18.64
CA ARG A 10 -0.67 -51.49 17.19
C ARG A 10 -1.84 -51.73 16.23
N ASN A 11 -1.87 -50.93 15.16
CA ASN A 11 -2.05 -51.47 13.81
C ASN A 11 -1.28 -50.64 12.77
N SER A 12 -0.39 -51.33 12.08
CA SER A 12 0.34 -50.95 10.88
C SER A 12 -0.46 -51.34 9.64
N ALA A 13 -0.54 -50.46 8.65
CA ALA A 13 -1.02 -50.80 7.31
C ALA A 13 -0.17 -50.09 6.24
N SER A 14 0.57 -50.91 5.49
CA SER A 14 1.22 -50.56 4.23
C SER A 14 0.17 -50.25 3.15
N SER A 15 0.46 -49.30 2.27
CA SER A 15 -0.26 -49.16 1.00
C SER A 15 0.72 -48.87 -0.13
N SER A 16 0.69 -49.76 -1.12
CA SER A 16 1.47 -49.74 -2.36
C SER A 16 0.63 -49.19 -3.52
N TYR A 17 1.33 -48.77 -4.58
CA TYR A 17 0.88 -48.50 -5.96
C TYR A 17 0.12 -47.19 -6.23
N MET A 18 0.68 -46.33 -7.09
CA MET A 18 0.46 -46.40 -8.55
C MET A 18 1.27 -45.31 -9.28
N SER A 19 2.05 -45.74 -10.28
CA SER A 19 2.77 -44.89 -11.23
C SER A 19 1.83 -44.55 -12.38
N PHE A 20 1.61 -43.26 -12.66
CA PHE A 20 0.92 -42.82 -13.88
C PHE A 20 1.89 -42.10 -14.81
N SER A 21 1.98 -42.67 -16.01
CA SER A 21 2.60 -42.11 -17.21
C SER A 21 1.59 -41.18 -17.88
N THR A 22 1.98 -39.95 -18.20
CA THR A 22 1.19 -39.08 -19.08
C THR A 22 2.09 -38.40 -20.11
N SER A 23 1.91 -38.90 -21.32
CA SER A 23 2.17 -38.37 -22.65
C SER A 23 2.07 -36.84 -22.79
N SER A 24 3.09 -36.26 -23.42
CA SER A 24 3.11 -34.88 -23.90
C SER A 24 2.33 -34.72 -25.21
N PRO A 25 1.51 -33.66 -25.38
CA PRO A 25 1.00 -33.28 -26.69
C PRO A 25 1.96 -32.32 -27.40
N SER A 26 2.20 -32.61 -28.67
CA SER A 26 3.03 -31.86 -29.61
C SER A 26 2.29 -30.61 -30.12
N PHE A 27 2.94 -29.45 -30.00
CA PHE A 27 2.45 -28.18 -30.53
C PHE A 27 2.69 -28.07 -32.04
N VAL A 28 1.61 -27.81 -32.78
CA VAL A 28 1.60 -27.55 -34.23
C VAL A 28 2.10 -26.13 -34.49
N SER A 29 3.29 -26.01 -35.09
CA SER A 29 3.82 -24.73 -35.61
C SER A 29 3.16 -24.37 -36.95
N ARG A 30 2.26 -23.37 -36.94
CA ARG A 30 1.85 -22.68 -38.17
C ARG A 30 2.85 -21.58 -38.52
N ARG A 31 3.60 -21.79 -39.60
CA ARG A 31 4.42 -20.77 -40.26
C ARG A 31 3.53 -19.70 -40.88
N LEU A 32 3.65 -18.46 -40.41
CA LEU A 32 3.20 -17.30 -41.17
C LEU A 32 4.36 -16.81 -42.04
N ASN A 33 4.19 -17.01 -43.35
CA ASN A 33 4.92 -16.28 -44.38
C ASN A 33 4.62 -14.80 -44.22
N ASN A 34 5.65 -13.95 -44.14
CA ASN A 34 5.48 -12.54 -44.47
C ASN A 34 6.57 -12.04 -45.40
N ARG A 35 6.06 -11.40 -46.44
CA ARG A 35 6.70 -10.91 -47.64
C ARG A 35 7.68 -9.79 -47.32
N ARG A 36 8.79 -9.79 -48.06
CA ARG A 36 9.66 -8.63 -48.30
C ARG A 36 8.82 -7.42 -48.70
N LEU A 37 8.93 -6.34 -47.93
CA LEU A 37 8.66 -4.99 -48.41
C LEU A 37 9.97 -4.22 -48.40
N ARG A 38 10.25 -3.59 -49.54
CA ARG A 38 11.44 -2.78 -49.85
C ARG A 38 11.43 -1.50 -49.01
N LEU A 39 12.60 -1.18 -48.46
CA LEU A 39 12.96 0.13 -47.93
C LEU A 39 13.00 1.20 -49.05
N PRO A 40 12.58 2.43 -48.75
CA PRO A 40 13.26 3.62 -49.21
C PRO A 40 14.14 4.20 -48.08
N SER A 41 15.37 4.48 -48.44
CA SER A 41 16.36 5.27 -47.69
C SER A 41 15.81 6.65 -47.33
N LEU A 42 15.87 7.01 -46.05
CA LEU A 42 15.77 8.40 -45.60
C LEU A 42 16.84 8.67 -44.54
N GLN A 43 17.40 9.87 -44.69
CA GLN A 43 18.62 10.40 -44.12
C GLN A 43 18.72 10.33 -42.60
N GLU A 44 19.95 10.10 -42.15
CA GLU A 44 20.43 10.42 -40.82
C GLU A 44 20.21 11.92 -40.53
N SER A 45 19.33 12.20 -39.58
CA SER A 45 19.38 13.42 -38.79
C SER A 45 19.42 13.00 -37.33
N SER A 46 20.66 12.86 -36.86
CA SER A 46 21.06 12.71 -35.47
C SER A 46 20.55 13.89 -34.65
N SER A 47 19.42 13.69 -33.98
CA SER A 47 19.01 14.48 -32.82
C SER A 47 18.86 13.51 -31.66
N SER A 48 19.91 13.43 -30.83
CA SER A 48 19.88 12.70 -29.57
C SER A 48 19.07 13.50 -28.55
N SER A 49 17.74 13.38 -28.60
CA SER A 49 16.91 13.62 -27.41
C SER A 49 17.03 12.37 -26.55
N ILE A 50 17.81 12.46 -25.49
CA ILE A 50 17.75 11.48 -24.41
C ILE A 50 16.41 11.73 -23.73
N ASP A 51 15.41 10.91 -24.10
CA ASP A 51 14.14 10.84 -23.41
C ASP A 51 14.40 10.42 -21.96
N ALA A 52 14.35 11.38 -21.06
CA ALA A 52 14.37 11.20 -19.62
C ALA A 52 13.01 10.71 -19.10
N ASP A 53 12.42 9.71 -19.76
CA ASP A 53 11.10 9.15 -19.45
C ASP A 53 11.21 7.72 -18.87
N THR A 54 12.22 7.54 -18.01
CA THR A 54 12.48 6.32 -17.23
C THR A 54 12.53 6.75 -15.76
N ALA A 55 11.71 6.34 -14.80
CA ALA A 55 10.64 5.36 -14.77
C ALA A 55 9.86 5.51 -13.44
N PRO A 56 8.55 5.78 -13.44
CA PRO A 56 7.72 5.48 -12.28
C PRO A 56 7.50 3.96 -12.11
N HIS A 57 7.60 3.17 -13.20
CA HIS A 57 7.25 1.75 -13.18
C HIS A 57 8.28 0.78 -12.59
N ARG A 58 9.55 1.19 -12.43
CA ARG A 58 10.60 0.29 -11.89
C ARG A 58 10.53 0.15 -10.38
N GLN A 59 10.15 1.20 -9.66
CA GLN A 59 10.00 1.16 -8.20
C GLN A 59 8.84 0.25 -7.78
N ASP A 60 7.74 0.23 -8.55
CA ASP A 60 6.59 -0.63 -8.26
C ASP A 60 6.90 -2.13 -8.31
N HIS A 61 7.87 -2.55 -9.13
CA HIS A 61 8.19 -3.98 -9.25
C HIS A 61 8.94 -4.48 -8.01
N ALA A 62 9.93 -3.72 -7.55
CA ALA A 62 10.72 -4.11 -6.38
C ALA A 62 9.85 -4.20 -5.12
N GLY A 63 8.93 -3.24 -4.93
CA GLY A 63 8.01 -3.24 -3.80
C GLY A 63 7.08 -4.45 -3.77
N VAL A 64 6.47 -4.81 -4.91
CA VAL A 64 5.53 -5.95 -4.99
C VAL A 64 6.25 -7.29 -4.77
N SER A 65 7.45 -7.47 -5.34
CA SER A 65 8.26 -8.67 -5.09
C SER A 65 8.67 -8.79 -3.63
N ALA A 66 9.11 -7.68 -2.99
CA ALA A 66 9.45 -7.67 -1.57
C ALA A 66 8.24 -8.02 -0.68
N ALA A 67 7.05 -7.52 -1.02
CA ALA A 67 5.82 -7.85 -0.32
C ALA A 67 5.48 -9.36 -0.39
N ALA A 68 5.75 -10.02 -1.53
CA ALA A 68 5.57 -11.46 -1.66
C ALA A 68 6.55 -12.29 -0.81
N VAL A 69 7.83 -11.87 -0.74
CA VAL A 69 8.82 -12.48 0.15
C VAL A 69 8.39 -12.37 1.61
N GLN A 70 7.88 -11.21 2.01
CA GLN A 70 7.37 -11.00 3.37
C GLN A 70 6.11 -11.81 3.66
N LEU A 71 5.20 -11.93 2.69
CA LEU A 71 4.03 -12.80 2.81
C LEU A 71 4.46 -14.25 3.06
N ARG A 72 5.45 -14.76 2.31
CA ARG A 72 5.97 -16.12 2.50
C ARG A 72 6.53 -16.32 3.90
N ALA A 73 7.35 -15.37 4.38
CA ALA A 73 7.89 -15.42 5.74
C ALA A 73 6.75 -15.44 6.78
N CYS A 74 5.78 -14.53 6.63
CA CYS A 74 4.62 -14.43 7.52
C CYS A 74 3.79 -15.73 7.54
N VAL A 75 3.47 -16.30 6.38
CA VAL A 75 2.68 -17.54 6.26
C VAL A 75 3.45 -18.75 6.79
N SER A 76 4.78 -18.74 6.77
CA SER A 76 5.59 -19.81 7.36
C SER A 76 5.52 -19.85 8.89
N GLU A 77 5.22 -18.71 9.52
CA GLU A 77 5.08 -18.57 10.98
C GLU A 77 3.62 -18.66 11.45
N ALA A 78 2.66 -18.52 10.53
CA ALA A 78 1.24 -18.55 10.81
C ALA A 78 0.79 -19.89 11.41
N ARG A 79 0.07 -19.84 12.53
CA ARG A 79 -0.41 -21.02 13.27
C ARG A 79 -1.86 -21.35 12.97
N ASP A 80 -2.63 -20.35 12.54
CA ASP A 80 -4.05 -20.51 12.25
C ASP A 80 -4.54 -19.64 11.07
N VAL A 81 -5.85 -19.69 10.82
CA VAL A 81 -6.50 -18.94 9.73
C VAL A 81 -6.47 -17.43 9.97
N LYS A 82 -6.52 -16.97 11.23
CA LYS A 82 -6.47 -15.53 11.56
C LYS A 82 -5.09 -14.97 11.26
N ASP A 83 -4.03 -15.70 11.60
CA ASP A 83 -2.66 -15.35 11.23
C ASP A 83 -2.51 -15.27 9.71
N GLY A 84 -3.10 -16.22 8.96
CA GLY A 84 -3.12 -16.19 7.50
C GLY A 84 -3.82 -14.96 6.92
N ILE A 85 -4.98 -14.57 7.48
CA ILE A 85 -5.71 -13.34 7.10
C ILE A 85 -4.86 -12.11 7.42
N TRP A 86 -4.21 -12.08 8.58
CA TRP A 86 -3.32 -10.99 8.95
C TRP A 86 -2.15 -10.86 7.97
N CYS A 87 -1.48 -11.97 7.63
CA CYS A 87 -0.41 -12.00 6.63
C CYS A 87 -0.88 -11.49 5.26
N LEU A 88 -2.06 -11.91 4.82
CA LEU A 88 -2.66 -11.45 3.57
C LEU A 88 -2.98 -9.95 3.61
N SER A 89 -3.50 -9.43 4.71
CA SER A 89 -3.77 -8.00 4.88
C SER A 89 -2.49 -7.15 4.76
N ARG A 90 -1.36 -7.67 5.24
CA ARG A 90 -0.05 -7.01 5.09
C ARG A 90 0.49 -7.04 3.66
N LEU A 91 0.15 -8.07 2.88
CA LEU A 91 0.44 -8.07 1.45
C LEU A 91 -0.39 -6.99 0.75
N LEU A 92 -1.71 -7.04 0.90
CA LEU A 92 -2.65 -6.16 0.21
C LEU A 92 -2.34 -4.68 0.48
N SER A 93 -2.10 -4.33 1.76
CA SER A 93 -1.75 -2.97 2.16
C SER A 93 -0.41 -2.43 1.61
N ARG A 94 0.43 -3.29 1.03
CA ARG A 94 1.69 -2.92 0.37
C ARG A 94 1.57 -2.87 -1.16
N LEU A 95 0.44 -3.30 -1.72
CA LEU A 95 0.25 -3.26 -3.15
C LEU A 95 -0.14 -1.84 -3.59
N PRO A 96 0.30 -1.39 -4.77
CA PRO A 96 -0.26 -0.20 -5.39
C PRO A 96 -1.79 -0.36 -5.55
N PRO A 97 -2.63 0.64 -5.21
CA PRO A 97 -4.09 0.49 -5.23
C PRO A 97 -4.64 0.03 -6.59
N ALA A 98 -4.12 0.58 -7.68
CA ALA A 98 -4.53 0.17 -9.03
C ALA A 98 -4.23 -1.32 -9.33
N LEU A 99 -3.10 -1.82 -8.81
CA LEU A 99 -2.72 -3.23 -8.96
C LEU A 99 -3.59 -4.12 -8.07
N GLU A 100 -3.83 -3.73 -6.83
CA GLU A 100 -4.69 -4.44 -5.89
C GLU A 100 -6.12 -4.60 -6.44
N HIS A 101 -6.78 -3.49 -6.81
CA HIS A 101 -8.14 -3.52 -7.33
C HIS A 101 -8.27 -4.39 -8.57
N ARG A 102 -7.31 -4.28 -9.51
CA ARG A 102 -7.33 -5.07 -10.73
C ARG A 102 -7.09 -6.55 -10.44
N ALA A 103 -6.16 -6.88 -9.55
CA ALA A 103 -5.91 -8.27 -9.15
C ALA A 103 -7.12 -8.89 -8.44
N LEU A 104 -7.80 -8.14 -7.57
CA LEU A 104 -9.04 -8.58 -6.91
C LEU A 104 -10.17 -8.83 -7.91
N ALA A 105 -10.36 -7.93 -8.87
CA ALA A 105 -11.38 -8.09 -9.92
C ALA A 105 -11.13 -9.36 -10.74
N VAL A 106 -9.89 -9.54 -11.24
CA VAL A 106 -9.52 -10.75 -12.01
C VAL A 106 -9.66 -12.01 -11.16
N ALA A 107 -9.25 -11.98 -9.89
CA ALA A 107 -9.37 -13.11 -8.98
C ALA A 107 -10.81 -13.56 -8.78
N GLN A 108 -11.76 -12.64 -8.70
CA GLN A 108 -13.19 -12.95 -8.58
C GLN A 108 -13.72 -13.68 -9.82
N GLU A 109 -13.26 -13.30 -11.01
CA GLU A 109 -13.64 -13.93 -12.27
C GLU A 109 -13.10 -15.37 -12.37
N VAL A 110 -11.85 -15.61 -11.93
CA VAL A 110 -11.20 -16.92 -12.09
C VAL A 110 -11.42 -17.88 -10.91
N ALA A 111 -11.73 -17.38 -9.71
CA ALA A 111 -11.91 -18.18 -8.48
C ALA A 111 -12.82 -19.41 -8.61
N PRO A 112 -13.90 -19.42 -9.42
CA PRO A 112 -14.74 -20.61 -9.62
C PRO A 112 -14.01 -21.78 -10.30
N THR A 113 -12.95 -21.50 -11.06
CA THR A 113 -12.26 -22.49 -11.91
C THR A 113 -10.96 -23.03 -11.31
N VAL A 114 -10.49 -22.46 -10.20
CA VAL A 114 -9.16 -22.75 -9.66
C VAL A 114 -9.21 -23.83 -8.58
N ASP A 115 -8.27 -24.77 -8.63
CA ASP A 115 -8.09 -25.78 -7.60
C ASP A 115 -7.56 -25.17 -6.29
N LYS A 116 -8.27 -25.44 -5.20
CA LYS A 116 -8.02 -24.89 -3.85
C LYS A 116 -7.21 -25.85 -2.96
N ARG A 117 -6.69 -26.95 -3.52
CA ARG A 117 -5.94 -27.97 -2.78
C ARG A 117 -4.50 -27.58 -2.46
N THR A 118 -3.97 -26.52 -3.05
CA THR A 118 -2.60 -26.09 -2.80
C THR A 118 -2.45 -25.55 -1.37
N PRO A 119 -1.49 -26.06 -0.58
CA PRO A 119 -1.27 -25.56 0.77
C PRO A 119 -0.78 -24.10 0.76
N PRO A 120 -1.08 -23.29 1.79
CA PRO A 120 -0.72 -21.87 1.84
C PRO A 120 0.77 -21.59 1.55
N GLN A 121 1.68 -22.41 2.08
CA GLN A 121 3.11 -22.25 1.84
C GLN A 121 3.46 -22.39 0.35
N GLY A 122 2.86 -23.38 -0.33
CA GLY A 122 3.02 -23.58 -1.78
C GLY A 122 2.50 -22.40 -2.59
N LEU A 123 1.38 -21.80 -2.16
CA LEU A 123 0.83 -20.59 -2.79
C LEU A 123 1.80 -19.41 -2.74
N THR A 124 2.42 -19.17 -1.58
CA THR A 124 3.35 -18.04 -1.43
C THR A 124 4.64 -18.21 -2.25
N ILE A 125 5.17 -19.44 -2.35
CA ILE A 125 6.32 -19.75 -3.20
C ILE A 125 5.99 -19.54 -4.68
N ASN A 126 4.80 -19.98 -5.11
CA ASN A 126 4.34 -19.78 -6.48
C ASN A 126 4.19 -18.29 -6.80
N LEU A 127 3.62 -17.50 -5.89
CA LEU A 127 3.52 -16.04 -6.05
C LEU A 127 4.90 -15.41 -6.19
N GLU A 128 5.83 -15.69 -5.27
CA GLU A 128 7.19 -15.14 -5.29
C GLU A 128 7.90 -15.46 -6.61
N THR A 129 7.82 -16.72 -7.05
CA THR A 129 8.40 -17.19 -8.31
C THR A 129 7.76 -16.50 -9.51
N CYS A 130 6.43 -16.40 -9.55
CA CYS A 130 5.69 -15.74 -10.62
C CYS A 130 6.06 -14.26 -10.72
N LEU A 131 6.06 -13.54 -9.60
CA LEU A 131 6.44 -12.12 -9.56
C LEU A 131 7.90 -11.91 -9.93
N GLY A 132 8.81 -12.82 -9.58
CA GLY A 132 10.21 -12.77 -10.02
C GLY A 132 10.39 -12.85 -11.54
N GLN A 133 9.40 -13.40 -12.25
CA GLN A 133 9.38 -13.49 -13.72
C GLN A 133 8.48 -12.43 -14.39
N ALA A 134 7.62 -11.76 -13.63
CA ALA A 134 6.58 -10.87 -14.12
C ALA A 134 7.11 -9.48 -14.50
N ARG A 135 7.64 -9.35 -15.72
CA ARG A 135 8.23 -8.08 -16.20
C ARG A 135 7.22 -6.96 -16.50
N SER A 136 5.94 -7.27 -16.62
CA SER A 136 4.88 -6.29 -16.95
C SER A 136 3.89 -6.10 -15.79
N PRO A 137 3.23 -4.93 -15.71
CA PRO A 137 2.12 -4.72 -14.75
C PRO A 137 1.00 -5.76 -14.88
N ASP A 138 0.65 -6.16 -16.11
CA ASP A 138 -0.36 -7.19 -16.37
C ASP A 138 0.07 -8.55 -15.83
N ALA A 139 1.31 -8.97 -16.07
CA ALA A 139 1.84 -10.23 -15.55
C ALA A 139 1.81 -10.25 -14.01
N ARG A 140 2.16 -9.13 -13.36
CA ARG A 140 2.06 -8.99 -11.89
C ARG A 140 0.60 -9.10 -11.41
N THR A 141 -0.32 -8.47 -12.12
CA THR A 141 -1.76 -8.58 -11.86
C THR A 141 -2.21 -10.03 -11.93
N PHE A 142 -1.80 -10.79 -12.95
CA PHE A 142 -2.11 -12.22 -13.09
C PHE A 142 -1.51 -13.07 -11.96
N CYS A 143 -0.25 -12.83 -11.59
CA CYS A 143 0.38 -13.55 -10.47
C CYS A 143 -0.37 -13.35 -9.15
N LEU A 144 -0.73 -12.10 -8.86
CA LEU A 144 -1.52 -11.78 -7.67
C LEU A 144 -2.93 -12.38 -7.77
N ALA A 145 -3.59 -12.26 -8.92
CA ALA A 145 -4.93 -12.80 -9.12
C ALA A 145 -4.98 -14.33 -8.93
N ASP A 146 -4.00 -15.09 -9.43
CA ASP A 146 -3.94 -16.55 -9.22
C ASP A 146 -3.80 -16.91 -7.74
N LEU A 147 -3.00 -16.16 -6.96
CA LEU A 147 -2.96 -16.32 -5.51
C LEU A 147 -4.33 -16.05 -4.90
N LEU A 148 -4.90 -14.86 -5.16
CA LEU A 148 -6.12 -14.39 -4.52
C LEU A 148 -7.34 -15.27 -4.87
N ALA A 149 -7.39 -15.82 -6.08
CA ALA A 149 -8.44 -16.74 -6.54
C ALA A 149 -8.50 -18.06 -5.75
N ARG A 150 -7.37 -18.46 -5.15
CA ARG A 150 -7.25 -19.68 -4.33
C ARG A 150 -7.64 -19.45 -2.87
N ILE A 151 -7.77 -18.20 -2.45
CA ILE A 151 -8.12 -17.82 -1.08
C ILE A 151 -9.64 -17.85 -0.93
N PRO A 152 -10.18 -18.42 0.18
CA PRO A 152 -11.61 -18.36 0.44
C PRO A 152 -12.14 -16.91 0.41
N PRO A 153 -13.22 -16.59 -0.33
CA PRO A 153 -13.69 -15.22 -0.51
C PRO A 153 -13.93 -14.45 0.79
N LYS A 154 -14.44 -15.14 1.82
CA LYS A 154 -14.65 -14.55 3.15
C LYS A 154 -13.34 -14.14 3.82
N ALA A 155 -12.30 -14.97 3.71
CA ALA A 155 -10.98 -14.65 4.26
C ALA A 155 -10.32 -13.51 3.49
N LEU A 156 -10.46 -13.49 2.16
CA LEU A 156 -9.96 -12.42 1.30
C LEU A 156 -10.64 -11.07 1.61
N ALA A 157 -11.97 -11.05 1.74
CA ALA A 157 -12.71 -9.84 2.09
C ALA A 157 -12.32 -9.30 3.48
N LEU A 158 -12.09 -10.19 4.47
CA LEU A 158 -11.58 -9.79 5.78
C LEU A 158 -10.16 -9.22 5.70
N ALA A 159 -9.29 -9.83 4.91
CA ALA A 159 -7.93 -9.34 4.73
C ALA A 159 -7.88 -7.99 4.01
N ALA A 160 -8.70 -7.79 2.96
CA ALA A 160 -8.80 -6.52 2.24
C ALA A 160 -9.31 -5.41 3.16
N ARG A 161 -10.39 -5.68 3.91
CA ARG A 161 -10.88 -4.76 4.94
C ARG A 161 -9.80 -4.44 5.98
N GLN A 162 -9.07 -5.45 6.45
CA GLN A 162 -8.00 -5.24 7.42
C GLN A 162 -6.82 -4.47 6.83
N ALA A 163 -6.54 -4.60 5.53
CA ALA A 163 -5.50 -3.85 4.83
C ALA A 163 -5.86 -2.36 4.72
N GLU A 164 -7.10 -2.05 4.37
CA GLU A 164 -7.67 -0.69 4.40
C GLU A 164 -7.68 -0.13 5.83
N GLU A 165 -7.94 -1.00 6.81
CA GLU A 165 -7.94 -0.61 8.21
C GLU A 165 -6.52 -0.44 8.78
N THR A 166 -5.50 -1.12 8.27
CA THR A 166 -4.15 -1.06 8.83
C THR A 166 -3.11 -0.98 7.71
N PRO A 167 -3.09 0.13 6.95
CA PRO A 167 -2.14 0.26 5.86
C PRO A 167 -0.71 0.24 6.40
N VAL A 168 0.17 -0.52 5.74
CA VAL A 168 1.56 -0.65 6.16
C VAL A 168 2.34 0.57 5.69
N VAL A 169 3.04 1.22 6.62
CA VAL A 169 3.96 2.31 6.31
C VAL A 169 5.33 1.71 6.02
N ASP A 170 5.83 1.88 4.79
CA ASP A 170 7.22 1.52 4.45
C ASP A 170 8.20 2.60 4.93
N TRP A 171 8.41 2.62 6.24
CA TRP A 171 9.18 3.68 6.90
C TRP A 171 10.64 3.72 6.44
N ASN A 172 11.26 2.57 6.15
CA ASN A 172 12.67 2.54 5.73
C ASN A 172 12.91 3.27 4.42
N GLY A 173 11.94 3.25 3.51
CA GLY A 173 12.01 3.94 2.22
C GLY A 173 11.51 5.39 2.25
N THR A 174 10.81 5.81 3.31
CA THR A 174 10.09 7.09 3.35
C THR A 174 10.45 7.99 4.53
N SER A 175 11.28 7.52 5.47
CA SER A 175 11.61 8.26 6.70
C SER A 175 12.37 9.55 6.46
N ALA A 176 13.29 9.57 5.49
CA ALA A 176 14.07 10.75 5.13
C ALA A 176 13.16 11.85 4.56
N ASP A 177 12.35 11.50 3.56
CA ASP A 177 11.40 12.41 2.92
C ASP A 177 10.37 12.94 3.94
N ALA A 178 9.74 12.05 4.72
CA ALA A 178 8.79 12.44 5.75
C ALA A 178 9.39 13.34 6.84
N THR A 179 10.68 13.18 7.14
CA THR A 179 11.40 14.07 8.07
C THR A 179 11.62 15.44 7.45
N GLN A 180 12.03 15.49 6.18
CA GLN A 180 12.24 16.73 5.44
C GLN A 180 10.92 17.51 5.25
N ASP A 181 9.82 16.81 4.99
CA ASP A 181 8.48 17.41 4.90
C ASP A 181 8.06 18.01 6.26
N ALA A 182 8.35 17.31 7.36
CA ALA A 182 8.09 17.81 8.70
C ALA A 182 8.94 19.05 9.07
N GLU A 183 10.18 19.15 8.57
CA GLU A 183 11.02 20.34 8.73
C GLU A 183 10.50 21.54 7.91
N SER A 184 10.02 21.26 6.70
CA SER A 184 9.38 22.26 5.83
C SER A 184 8.09 22.78 6.48
N PHE A 185 7.30 21.89 7.08
CA PHE A 185 6.14 22.24 7.89
C PHE A 185 6.49 23.13 9.08
N LEU A 186 7.56 22.82 9.82
CA LEU A 186 8.00 23.68 10.93
C LEU A 186 8.29 25.11 10.44
N SER A 187 8.95 25.25 9.30
CA SER A 187 9.23 26.57 8.69
C SER A 187 7.95 27.28 8.25
N CYS A 188 6.96 26.54 7.73
CA CYS A 188 5.64 27.07 7.36
C CYS A 188 4.89 27.61 8.59
N VAL A 189 4.81 26.82 9.67
CA VAL A 189 4.13 27.24 10.91
C VAL A 189 4.82 28.45 11.54
N GLN A 190 6.16 28.51 11.53
CA GLN A 190 6.91 29.65 12.08
C GLN A 190 6.70 30.95 11.30
N SER A 191 6.34 30.87 10.02
CA SER A 191 6.04 32.04 9.18
C SER A 191 4.55 32.37 9.09
N SER A 192 3.67 31.50 9.61
CA SER A 192 2.23 31.74 9.62
C SER A 192 1.86 32.80 10.65
N GLU A 193 1.07 33.80 10.25
CA GLU A 193 0.57 34.86 11.13
C GLU A 193 -0.87 34.58 11.60
N THR A 194 -1.54 33.64 10.94
CA THR A 194 -2.96 33.34 11.16
C THR A 194 -3.23 31.85 11.38
N VAL A 195 -4.33 31.55 12.07
CA VAL A 195 -4.78 30.16 12.28
C VAL A 195 -5.08 29.48 10.94
N ASP A 196 -5.68 30.18 9.99
CA ASP A 196 -6.01 29.62 8.67
C ASP A 196 -4.74 29.26 7.87
N GLU A 197 -3.69 30.08 7.92
CA GLU A 197 -2.39 29.73 7.33
C GLU A 197 -1.78 28.49 7.99
N GLY A 198 -1.89 28.38 9.33
CA GLY A 198 -1.46 27.19 10.06
C GLY A 198 -2.22 25.92 9.63
N ILE A 199 -3.53 26.02 9.37
CA ILE A 199 -4.34 24.92 8.83
C ILE A 199 -3.87 24.53 7.43
N VAL A 200 -3.53 25.50 6.58
CA VAL A 200 -2.97 25.21 5.25
C VAL A 200 -1.61 24.52 5.38
N CYS A 201 -0.71 25.02 6.24
CA CYS A 201 0.58 24.36 6.52
C CYS A 201 0.38 22.90 6.95
N LEU A 202 -0.58 22.64 7.85
CA LEU A 202 -0.88 21.30 8.31
C LEU A 202 -1.46 20.44 7.18
N GLY A 203 -2.39 20.97 6.39
CA GLY A 203 -2.97 20.28 5.25
C GLY A 203 -1.92 19.88 4.20
N THR A 204 -0.96 20.76 3.93
CA THR A 204 0.19 20.48 3.05
C THR A 204 1.06 19.36 3.63
N LEU A 205 1.45 19.45 4.91
CA LEU A 205 2.19 18.38 5.59
C LEU A 205 1.47 17.02 5.45
N LEU A 206 0.18 16.96 5.74
CA LEU A 206 -0.59 15.72 5.63
C LEU A 206 -0.62 15.20 4.19
N SER A 207 -0.54 16.07 3.19
CA SER A 207 -0.53 15.69 1.77
C SER A 207 0.82 15.10 1.34
N ASP A 208 1.91 15.65 1.87
CA ASP A 208 3.28 15.23 1.58
C ASP A 208 3.65 13.93 2.32
N LEU A 209 3.16 13.75 3.55
CA LEU A 209 3.40 12.54 4.34
C LEU A 209 2.84 11.27 3.67
N PRO A 210 3.41 10.09 3.97
CA PRO A 210 2.87 8.82 3.49
C PRO A 210 1.39 8.63 3.88
N GLN A 211 0.54 8.32 2.91
CA GLN A 211 -0.91 8.15 3.14
C GLN A 211 -1.22 7.20 4.28
N ALA A 212 -0.56 6.04 4.33
CA ALA A 212 -0.74 5.05 5.37
C ALA A 212 -0.50 5.61 6.79
N LEU A 213 0.46 6.54 6.92
CA LEU A 213 0.80 7.19 8.17
C LEU A 213 -0.31 8.16 8.59
N VAL A 214 -0.79 9.01 7.66
CA VAL A 214 -1.85 9.99 7.91
C VAL A 214 -3.18 9.32 8.23
N GLU A 215 -3.62 8.35 7.44
CA GLU A 215 -4.89 7.64 7.65
C GLU A 215 -4.91 6.89 9.00
N ARG A 216 -3.80 6.25 9.38
CA ARG A 216 -3.72 5.56 10.67
C ARG A 216 -3.68 6.53 11.83
N SER A 217 -2.90 7.60 11.75
CA SER A 217 -2.83 8.60 12.81
C SER A 217 -4.16 9.29 13.02
N THR A 218 -4.81 9.76 11.95
CA THR A 218 -6.13 10.42 12.05
C THR A 218 -7.21 9.49 12.59
N ARG A 219 -7.22 8.23 12.17
CA ARG A 219 -8.17 7.25 12.72
C ARG A 219 -7.95 6.99 14.22
N LEU A 220 -6.69 6.90 14.66
CA LEU A 220 -6.39 6.79 16.10
C LEU A 220 -6.93 7.99 16.88
N LEU A 221 -6.97 9.20 16.30
CA LEU A 221 -7.57 10.36 16.96
C LEU A 221 -9.08 10.22 17.07
N THR A 222 -9.75 9.72 16.02
CA THR A 222 -11.23 9.55 16.02
C THR A 222 -11.73 8.47 16.98
N SER A 223 -10.87 7.54 17.40
CA SER A 223 -11.22 6.52 18.38
C SER A 223 -11.03 6.97 19.84
N LEU A 224 -10.39 8.13 20.05
CA LEU A 224 -10.21 8.71 21.38
C LEU A 224 -11.43 9.57 21.76
N PRO A 225 -11.78 9.65 23.05
CA PRO A 225 -12.86 10.53 23.51
C PRO A 225 -12.56 12.01 23.17
N PRO A 226 -13.60 12.82 22.91
CA PRO A 226 -13.44 14.23 22.58
C PRO A 226 -12.69 14.97 23.69
N ARG A 227 -11.73 15.81 23.30
CA ARG A 227 -10.73 16.37 24.22
C ARG A 227 -11.23 17.65 24.85
N THR A 228 -11.05 17.80 26.16
CA THR A 228 -11.03 19.10 26.82
C THR A 228 -9.65 19.71 26.57
N VAL A 229 -9.52 20.58 25.58
CA VAL A 229 -8.24 21.17 25.18
C VAL A 229 -7.74 22.09 26.32
N ASN A 230 -6.73 21.65 27.05
CA ASN A 230 -5.84 22.57 27.76
C ASN A 230 -4.79 23.01 26.74
N THR A 231 -5.00 24.21 26.19
CA THR A 231 -4.14 24.85 25.20
C THR A 231 -2.81 25.23 25.84
N ASP A 232 -1.86 24.31 25.84
CA ASP A 232 -0.46 24.74 25.74
C ASP A 232 -0.22 25.27 24.33
N PRO A 233 0.57 26.34 24.16
CA PRO A 233 0.78 26.97 22.86
C PRO A 233 1.39 25.97 21.87
N SER A 234 0.72 25.79 20.72
CA SER A 234 1.06 24.84 19.66
C SER A 234 2.50 25.00 19.13
N GLU A 235 3.10 26.17 19.29
CA GLU A 235 4.47 26.48 18.88
C GLU A 235 5.53 25.57 19.53
N MET A 236 5.34 25.14 20.79
CA MET A 236 6.31 24.25 21.44
C MET A 236 6.21 22.80 20.95
N GLN A 237 5.17 22.46 20.21
CA GLN A 237 4.86 21.08 19.86
C GLN A 237 5.42 20.67 18.49
N THR A 238 5.46 21.58 17.53
CA THR A 238 5.96 21.29 16.18
C THR A 238 7.45 20.88 16.17
N PRO A 239 8.37 21.53 16.90
CA PRO A 239 9.76 21.05 16.99
C PRO A 239 9.88 19.66 17.63
N ASN A 240 9.02 19.34 18.61
CA ASN A 240 8.98 18.03 19.26
C ASN A 240 8.47 16.94 18.31
N PHE A 241 7.50 17.26 17.45
CA PHE A 241 7.04 16.37 16.39
C PHE A 241 8.15 16.02 15.40
N VAL A 242 8.86 17.03 14.87
CA VAL A 242 10.00 16.80 13.96
C VAL A 242 11.07 15.94 14.63
N LYS A 243 11.42 16.25 15.88
CA LYS A 243 12.37 15.46 16.67
C LYS A 243 11.88 14.02 16.87
N CYS A 244 10.59 13.81 17.13
CA CYS A 244 10.01 12.49 17.28
C CYS A 244 10.12 11.68 15.98
N LEU A 245 9.78 12.27 14.83
CA LEU A 245 9.89 11.60 13.52
C LEU A 245 11.34 11.22 13.19
N LYS A 246 12.32 12.09 13.46
CA LYS A 246 13.76 11.77 13.31
C LYS A 246 14.20 10.56 14.13
N LEU A 247 13.57 10.34 15.27
CA LEU A 247 13.89 9.22 16.17
C LEU A 247 13.02 7.99 15.93
N ALA A 248 12.01 8.08 15.06
CA ALA A 248 11.12 6.96 14.77
C ALA A 248 11.90 5.85 14.05
N SER A 249 11.99 4.68 14.68
CA SER A 249 12.65 3.50 14.13
C SER A 249 11.73 2.64 13.27
N SER A 250 10.43 2.94 13.23
CA SER A 250 9.42 2.16 12.54
C SER A 250 8.23 3.03 12.12
N GLY A 251 7.42 2.51 11.20
CA GLY A 251 6.18 3.16 10.79
C GLY A 251 5.17 3.34 11.93
N ASP A 252 5.09 2.40 12.87
CA ASP A 252 4.22 2.53 14.04
C ASP A 252 4.71 3.62 15.01
N SER A 253 6.04 3.76 15.17
CA SER A 253 6.62 4.88 15.93
C SER A 253 6.35 6.23 15.25
N ALA A 254 6.41 6.29 13.92
CA ALA A 254 6.08 7.49 13.16
C ALA A 254 4.59 7.86 13.25
N ILE A 255 3.70 6.86 13.18
CA ILE A 255 2.26 7.01 13.43
C ILE A 255 2.02 7.55 14.84
N TYR A 256 2.73 7.03 15.85
CA TYR A 256 2.67 7.54 17.22
C TYR A 256 3.10 9.01 17.28
N CYS A 257 4.21 9.39 16.64
CA CYS A 257 4.67 10.77 16.59
C CYS A 257 3.62 11.72 15.99
N LEU A 258 3.05 11.38 14.83
CA LEU A 258 2.02 12.22 14.21
C LEU A 258 0.74 12.23 15.05
N SER A 259 0.28 11.09 15.57
CA SER A 259 -0.93 11.04 16.40
C SER A 259 -0.77 11.87 17.66
N ASN A 260 0.39 11.78 18.33
CA ASN A 260 0.70 12.56 19.52
C ASN A 260 0.80 14.05 19.20
N TYR A 261 1.28 14.45 18.02
CA TYR A 261 1.26 15.85 17.62
C TYR A 261 -0.17 16.35 17.39
N LEU A 262 -0.94 15.64 16.57
CA LEU A 262 -2.33 15.98 16.27
C LEU A 262 -3.24 15.91 17.50
N ILE A 263 -2.85 15.19 18.57
CA ILE A 263 -3.62 15.11 19.81
C ILE A 263 -3.70 16.46 20.55
N HIS A 264 -2.76 17.35 20.28
CA HIS A 264 -2.64 18.62 20.96
C HIS A 264 -3.12 19.82 20.15
N LEU A 265 -3.53 19.60 18.90
CA LEU A 265 -4.15 20.62 18.07
C LEU A 265 -5.68 20.68 18.32
N PRO A 266 -6.30 21.85 18.16
CA PRO A 266 -7.76 21.97 18.14
C PRO A 266 -8.39 21.04 17.09
N GLN A 267 -9.49 20.38 17.45
CA GLN A 267 -10.10 19.35 16.62
C GLN A 267 -10.58 19.90 15.26
N ASP A 268 -11.12 21.12 15.26
CA ASP A 268 -11.56 21.82 14.05
C ASP A 268 -10.40 22.06 13.06
N GLN A 269 -9.20 22.40 13.57
CA GLN A 269 -8.02 22.59 12.74
C GLN A 269 -7.57 21.28 12.09
N VAL A 270 -7.56 20.19 12.85
CA VAL A 270 -7.18 18.85 12.35
C VAL A 270 -8.18 18.36 11.31
N GLU A 271 -9.49 18.54 11.56
CA GLU A 271 -10.55 18.15 10.61
C GLU A 271 -10.45 18.95 9.30
N ARG A 272 -10.28 20.28 9.37
CA ARG A 272 -10.11 21.14 8.18
C ARG A 272 -8.86 20.77 7.39
N ALA A 273 -7.73 20.54 8.06
CA ALA A 273 -6.49 20.12 7.40
C ALA A 273 -6.63 18.72 6.76
N TYR A 274 -7.37 17.81 7.38
CA TYR A 274 -7.62 16.47 6.84
C TYR A 274 -8.54 16.50 5.62
N ILE A 275 -9.55 17.37 5.59
CA ILE A 275 -10.39 17.60 4.41
C ILE A 275 -9.55 18.15 3.25
N PHE A 276 -8.65 19.10 3.54
CA PHE A 276 -7.70 19.62 2.56
C PHE A 276 -6.83 18.50 1.98
N TYR A 277 -6.24 17.66 2.84
CA TYR A 277 -5.47 16.47 2.46
C TYR A 277 -6.24 15.55 1.51
N LYS A 278 -7.48 15.19 1.87
CA LYS A 278 -8.32 14.31 1.04
C LYS A 278 -8.60 14.94 -0.32
N THR A 279 -8.88 16.23 -0.35
CA THR A 279 -9.20 16.96 -1.59
C THR A 279 -8.01 16.99 -2.54
N GLN A 280 -6.81 17.31 -2.05
CA GLN A 280 -5.59 17.30 -2.88
C GLN A 280 -5.27 15.91 -3.44
N ARG A 281 -5.40 14.87 -2.62
CA ARG A 281 -5.09 13.49 -3.04
C ARG A 281 -6.12 12.88 -4.00
N LEU A 282 -7.39 13.25 -3.89
CA LEU A 282 -8.45 12.74 -4.77
C LEU A 282 -8.51 13.46 -6.13
N HIS A 283 -7.98 14.69 -6.22
CA HIS A 283 -7.98 15.49 -7.45
C HIS A 283 -6.58 16.01 -7.82
N PRO A 284 -5.61 15.13 -8.15
CA PRO A 284 -4.26 15.57 -8.52
C PRO A 284 -4.19 16.34 -9.86
N THR A 285 -5.28 16.46 -10.62
CA THR A 285 -5.27 16.77 -12.06
C THR A 285 -5.83 18.14 -12.47
N LEU A 286 -5.72 19.19 -11.64
CA LEU A 286 -6.10 20.55 -12.08
C LEU A 286 -4.98 21.59 -12.08
N GLU A 287 -3.74 21.23 -11.72
CA GLU A 287 -2.64 22.21 -11.58
C GLU A 287 -1.30 21.79 -12.24
N ASP A 288 -1.37 21.30 -13.48
CA ASP A 288 -0.37 21.67 -14.51
C ASP A 288 -0.69 23.06 -15.11
N VAL A 289 -1.64 23.80 -14.53
CA VAL A 289 -2.03 25.15 -14.92
C VAL A 289 -1.82 26.09 -13.72
N ASP A 290 -0.73 26.86 -13.76
CA ASP A 290 -0.44 28.07 -12.95
C ASP A 290 -0.30 27.92 -11.42
N ARG A 291 0.71 27.13 -11.00
CA ARG A 291 1.33 27.23 -9.67
C ARG A 291 2.11 28.54 -9.51
N GLU A 292 1.42 29.62 -9.15
CA GLU A 292 1.91 30.67 -8.25
C GLU A 292 0.82 31.71 -7.91
N GLY A 293 -0.25 31.83 -8.71
CA GLY A 293 -1.28 32.88 -8.52
C GLY A 293 -2.59 32.46 -7.86
N VAL A 294 -2.99 31.18 -7.92
CA VAL A 294 -4.37 30.75 -7.62
C VAL A 294 -4.55 30.25 -6.19
N PHE A 295 -3.49 29.79 -5.53
CA PHE A 295 -3.56 29.08 -4.24
C PHE A 295 -4.14 29.89 -3.06
N LYS A 296 -3.95 31.22 -3.03
CA LYS A 296 -4.59 32.06 -2.00
C LYS A 296 -6.10 32.23 -2.22
N SER A 297 -6.59 31.99 -3.44
CA SER A 297 -8.01 32.12 -3.78
C SER A 297 -8.75 30.80 -3.54
N THR A 298 -8.23 29.66 -4.02
CA THR A 298 -8.97 28.39 -4.00
C THR A 298 -9.12 27.78 -2.61
N ALA A 299 -8.10 27.90 -1.73
CA ALA A 299 -8.23 27.46 -0.34
C ALA A 299 -9.32 28.25 0.39
N LYS A 300 -9.43 29.55 0.11
CA LYS A 300 -10.45 30.44 0.68
C LYS A 300 -11.85 30.13 0.14
N THR A 301 -11.97 29.78 -1.15
CA THR A 301 -13.24 29.37 -1.77
C THR A 301 -13.71 28.01 -1.26
N ALA A 302 -12.84 27.01 -1.18
CA ALA A 302 -13.18 25.67 -0.67
C ALA A 302 -13.61 25.69 0.80
N LEU A 303 -13.08 26.61 1.61
CA LEU A 303 -13.52 26.82 3.00
C LEU A 303 -14.88 27.55 3.10
N ASN A 304 -15.15 28.48 2.18
CA ASN A 304 -16.43 29.20 2.14
C ASN A 304 -17.59 28.35 1.61
N ASP A 305 -17.34 27.45 0.65
CA ASP A 305 -18.38 26.58 0.07
C ASP A 305 -18.87 25.48 1.03
N VAL A 306 -18.13 25.20 2.11
CA VAL A 306 -18.55 24.28 3.19
C VAL A 306 -19.36 25.01 4.27
N GLY A 307 -19.61 26.32 4.14
CA GLY A 307 -20.50 27.07 5.02
C GLY A 307 -19.93 27.31 6.44
N LEU A 308 -18.61 27.37 6.58
CA LEU A 308 -17.90 27.56 7.85
C LEU A 308 -17.22 28.94 7.98
N GLY A 309 -17.74 29.95 7.28
CA GLY A 309 -17.29 31.35 7.36
C GLY A 309 -18.00 32.14 8.47
#